data_AF-A0A958PIA5-F1
#
_entry.id   AF-A0A958PIA5-F1
#
_cell.length_a   1.000
_cell.length_b   1.000
_cell.length_c   1.000
_cell.angle_alpha   90.00
_cell.angle_beta   90.00
_cell.angle_gamma   90.00
#
_symmetry.space_group_name_H-M   'P 1'
#
loop_
_entity.id
_entity.type
_entity.pdbx_description
1 polymer ?
#
loop_
_entity_poly.entity_id
_entity_poly.type
_entity_poly.pdbx_seq_one_letter_code
_entity_poly.pdbx_strand_id
1 'polypeptide(L)'
;MVAFINGLFFLLFFAALVLNHNDPDPQVWMPLYGTAALFCVLYYKRKRVPIWLGGLFAIGCAVGSVYHALEVDTSRSLFGQEYFNESAGLLLCALWVGTLVRKTLKARQFMFITS
;
A
#
# COMPACT_ATOMS: atom_id res chain seq x y z
N MET A 1 15.51 -10.79 5.93
CA MET A 1 15.33 -9.53 5.17
C MET A 1 13.87 -9.09 5.07
N VAL A 2 12.96 -9.89 4.49
CA VAL A 2 11.54 -9.47 4.25
C VAL A 2 10.80 -9.04 5.52
N ALA A 3 10.99 -9.75 6.63
CA ALA A 3 10.31 -9.42 7.89
C ALA A 3 10.72 -8.05 8.46
N PHE A 4 12.00 -7.68 8.33
CA PHE A 4 12.52 -6.39 8.76
C PHE A 4 11.94 -5.25 7.90
N ILE A 5 12.01 -5.40 6.58
CA ILE A 5 11.45 -4.40 5.65
C ILE A 5 9.92 -4.28 5.85
N ASN A 6 9.22 -5.39 6.09
CA ASN A 6 7.79 -5.36 6.44
C ASN A 6 7.50 -4.58 7.72
N GLY A 7 8.39 -4.68 8.72
CA GLY A 7 8.28 -3.88 9.94
C GLY A 7 8.44 -2.39 9.67
N LEU A 8 9.40 -2.00 8.81
CA LEU A 8 9.59 -0.60 8.42
C LEU A 8 8.37 -0.06 7.67
N PHE A 9 7.83 -0.80 6.69
CA PHE A 9 6.61 -0.39 5.98
C PHE A 9 5.39 -0.34 6.89
N PHE A 10 5.27 -1.25 7.85
CA PHE A 10 4.22 -1.17 8.87
C PHE A 10 4.31 0.14 9.66
N LEU A 11 5.51 0.49 10.17
CA LEU A 11 5.71 1.73 10.90
C LEU A 11 5.42 2.96 10.04
N LEU A 12 5.82 2.93 8.76
CA LEU A 12 5.57 4.01 7.81
C LEU A 12 4.07 4.20 7.55
N PHE A 13 3.33 3.13 7.26
CA PHE A 13 1.88 3.21 7.04
C PHE A 13 1.12 3.56 8.32
N PHE A 14 1.58 3.08 9.48
CA PHE A 14 0.99 3.44 10.76
C PHE A 14 1.22 4.92 11.08
N ALA A 15 2.43 5.43 10.86
CA ALA A 15 2.72 6.86 11.00
C ALA A 15 1.87 7.69 10.04
N ALA A 16 1.75 7.28 8.77
CA ALA A 16 0.87 7.94 7.80
C ALA A 16 -0.59 7.95 8.28
N LEU A 17 -1.11 6.83 8.78
CA LEU A 17 -2.47 6.77 9.32
C LEU A 17 -2.69 7.77 10.47
N VAL A 18 -1.72 7.90 11.39
CA VAL A 18 -1.83 8.82 12.53
C VAL A 18 -1.71 10.28 12.08
N LEU A 19 -0.78 10.60 11.18
CA LEU A 19 -0.53 11.97 10.74
C LEU A 19 -1.68 12.51 9.87
N ASN A 20 -2.31 11.67 9.06
CA ASN A 20 -3.43 12.06 8.18
C ASN A 20 -4.75 12.27 8.93
N HIS A 21 -4.78 12.22 10.28
CA HIS A 21 -6.00 12.53 11.02
C HIS A 21 -6.39 14.03 10.93
N ASN A 22 -5.42 14.90 10.63
CA ASN A 22 -5.60 16.36 10.51
C ASN A 22 -5.77 16.82 9.05
N ASP A 23 -5.74 15.88 8.11
CA ASP A 23 -5.84 16.14 6.69
C ASP A 23 -7.28 16.58 6.32
N PRO A 24 -7.52 17.38 5.25
CA PRO A 24 -8.86 17.71 4.77
C PRO A 24 -9.74 16.48 4.50
N ASP A 25 -9.15 15.34 4.06
CA ASP A 25 -9.89 14.14 3.65
C ASP A 25 -9.46 12.86 4.41
N PRO A 26 -9.61 12.81 5.75
CA PRO A 26 -9.12 11.70 6.56
C PRO A 26 -9.89 10.41 6.30
N GLN A 27 -11.12 10.52 5.79
CA GLN A 27 -12.00 9.41 5.47
C GLN A 27 -11.47 8.54 4.32
N VAL A 28 -10.61 9.08 3.46
CA VAL A 28 -9.99 8.33 2.35
C VAL A 28 -8.61 7.82 2.76
N TRP A 29 -7.78 8.72 3.29
CA TRP A 29 -6.37 8.42 3.57
C TRP A 29 -6.17 7.48 4.75
N MET A 30 -6.92 7.67 5.85
CA MET A 30 -6.77 6.81 7.03
C MET A 30 -7.16 5.36 6.73
N PRO A 31 -8.31 5.04 6.09
CA PRO A 31 -8.61 3.66 5.74
C PRO A 31 -7.60 3.05 4.78
N LEU A 32 -7.05 3.83 3.85
CA LEU A 32 -6.07 3.35 2.88
C LEU A 32 -4.77 2.91 3.56
N TYR A 33 -4.16 3.80 4.35
CA TYR A 33 -2.93 3.49 5.09
C TYR A 33 -3.17 2.43 6.17
N GLY A 34 -4.34 2.45 6.82
CA GLY A 34 -4.73 1.45 7.80
C GLY A 34 -4.85 0.06 7.18
N THR A 35 -5.43 -0.04 5.99
CA THR A 35 -5.52 -1.30 5.24
C THR A 35 -4.13 -1.81 4.84
N ALA A 36 -3.25 -0.93 4.37
CA ALA A 36 -1.86 -1.29 4.06
C ALA A 36 -1.09 -1.79 5.31
N ALA A 37 -1.27 -1.14 6.46
CA ALA A 37 -0.70 -1.58 7.73
C ALA A 37 -1.27 -2.94 8.17
N LEU A 38 -2.58 -3.18 7.99
CA LEU A 38 -3.22 -4.46 8.27
C LEU A 38 -2.64 -5.60 7.40
N PHE A 39 -2.37 -5.36 6.13
CA PHE A 39 -1.67 -6.34 5.27
C PHE A 39 -0.28 -6.68 5.80
N CYS A 40 0.45 -5.70 6.31
CA CYS A 40 1.76 -5.93 6.95
C CYS A 40 1.63 -6.80 8.20
N VAL A 41 0.62 -6.57 9.04
CA VAL A 41 0.34 -7.38 10.25
C VAL A 41 -0.07 -8.80 9.87
N LEU A 42 -0.97 -8.96 8.89
CA LEU A 42 -1.41 -10.25 8.39
C LEU A 42 -0.23 -11.07 7.87
N TYR A 43 0.63 -10.45 7.05
CA TYR A 43 1.82 -11.10 6.56
C TYR A 43 2.81 -11.43 7.68
N TYR A 44 2.97 -10.57 8.68
CA TYR A 44 3.83 -10.87 9.83
C TYR A 44 3.37 -12.14 10.58
N LYS A 45 2.07 -12.22 10.90
CA LYS A 45 1.46 -13.32 11.66
C LYS A 45 1.35 -14.63 10.88
N ARG A 46 0.93 -14.58 9.61
CA ARG A 46 0.58 -15.78 8.82
C ARG A 46 1.55 -16.09 7.70
N LYS A 47 2.54 -15.22 7.44
CA LYS A 47 3.44 -15.25 6.27
C LYS A 47 2.70 -15.32 4.91
N ARG A 48 1.41 -14.95 4.92
CA ARG A 48 0.50 -15.00 3.78
C ARG A 48 -0.51 -13.85 3.90
N VAL A 49 -0.92 -13.32 2.76
CA VAL A 49 -2.01 -12.35 2.63
C VAL A 49 -3.11 -12.90 1.71
N PRO A 50 -4.38 -12.50 1.88
CA PRO A 50 -5.44 -12.88 0.96
C PRO A 50 -5.13 -12.30 -0.43
N ILE A 51 -4.80 -13.17 -1.39
CA ILE A 51 -4.26 -12.79 -2.71
C ILE A 51 -5.22 -11.89 -3.48
N TRP A 52 -6.51 -12.21 -3.51
CA TRP A 52 -7.51 -11.42 -4.23
C TRP A 52 -7.67 -10.02 -3.64
N LEU A 53 -7.85 -9.92 -2.32
CA LEU A 53 -8.01 -8.63 -1.64
C LEU A 53 -6.73 -7.78 -1.70
N GLY A 54 -5.57 -8.39 -1.45
CA GLY A 54 -4.29 -7.69 -1.54
C GLY A 54 -3.95 -7.29 -2.97
N GLY A 55 -4.30 -8.12 -3.95
CA GLY A 55 -4.10 -7.83 -5.37
C GLY A 55 -4.99 -6.68 -5.84
N LEU A 56 -6.29 -6.72 -5.51
CA LEU A 56 -7.23 -5.65 -5.82
C LEU A 56 -6.82 -4.33 -5.17
N PHE A 57 -6.43 -4.37 -3.89
CA PHE A 57 -5.93 -3.19 -3.17
C PHE A 57 -4.67 -2.61 -3.84
N ALA A 58 -3.69 -3.47 -4.17
CA ALA A 58 -2.45 -3.02 -4.80
C ALA A 58 -2.69 -2.41 -6.19
N ILE A 59 -3.58 -3.01 -6.99
CA ILE A 59 -3.97 -2.47 -8.30
C ILE A 59 -4.71 -1.15 -8.13
N GLY A 60 -5.67 -1.06 -7.21
CA GLY A 60 -6.39 0.18 -6.93
C GLY A 60 -5.45 1.31 -6.51
N CYS A 61 -4.50 1.03 -5.63
CA CYS A 61 -3.48 2.00 -5.23
C CYS A 61 -2.56 2.38 -6.40
N ALA A 62 -2.20 1.44 -7.28
CA ALA A 62 -1.39 1.75 -8.45
C ALA A 62 -2.13 2.66 -9.44
N VAL A 63 -3.40 2.38 -9.71
CA VAL A 63 -4.25 3.22 -10.57
C VAL A 63 -4.44 4.61 -9.96
N GLY A 64 -4.75 4.69 -8.66
CA GLY A 64 -4.88 5.96 -7.96
C GLY A 64 -3.57 6.78 -7.97
N SER A 65 -2.43 6.12 -7.81
CA SER A 65 -1.11 6.75 -7.91
C SER A 65 -0.89 7.42 -9.26
N VAL A 66 -1.22 6.72 -10.37
CA VAL A 66 -1.12 7.30 -11.71
C VAL A 66 -2.11 8.46 -11.89
N TYR A 67 -3.35 8.31 -11.42
CA TYR A 67 -4.37 9.35 -11.51
C TYR A 67 -3.90 10.66 -10.85
N HIS A 68 -3.47 10.61 -9.60
CA HIS A 68 -2.96 11.78 -8.89
C HIS A 68 -1.65 12.31 -9.49
N ALA A 69 -0.79 11.45 -10.03
CA ALA A 69 0.43 11.91 -10.71
C ALA A 69 0.12 12.74 -11.97
N LEU A 70 -0.94 12.39 -12.72
CA LEU A 70 -1.39 13.19 -13.87
C LEU A 70 -2.01 14.53 -13.43
N GLU A 71 -2.64 14.57 -12.25
CA GLU A 71 -3.14 15.81 -11.66
C GLU A 71 -2.01 16.74 -11.19
N VAL A 72 -0.85 16.20 -10.76
CA VAL A 72 0.35 17.00 -10.46
C VAL A 72 0.78 17.82 -11.66
N ASP A 73 0.87 17.20 -12.85
CA ASP A 73 1.29 17.89 -14.08
C ASP A 73 0.28 18.98 -14.52
N THR A 74 -0.99 18.79 -14.16
CA THR A 74 -2.08 19.71 -14.52
C THR A 74 -2.19 20.88 -13.53
N SER A 75 -1.82 20.68 -12.26
CA SER A 75 -2.02 21.61 -11.15
C SER A 75 -0.82 22.55 -10.98
N ARG A 76 -0.85 23.74 -11.59
CA ARG A 76 0.33 24.60 -11.76
C ARG A 76 0.93 25.32 -10.54
N SER A 77 0.39 25.29 -9.32
CA SER A 77 1.14 25.89 -8.18
C SER A 77 0.61 25.66 -6.76
N LEU A 78 -0.69 25.50 -6.50
CA LEU A 78 -1.20 25.44 -5.11
C LEU A 78 -1.40 24.02 -4.57
N PHE A 79 -1.90 23.09 -5.39
CA PHE A 79 -2.20 21.71 -4.98
C PHE A 79 -1.22 20.66 -5.52
N GLY A 80 -0.26 21.06 -6.38
CA GLY A 80 0.67 20.12 -7.01
C GLY A 80 1.54 19.33 -6.02
N GLN A 81 1.91 19.95 -4.89
CA GLN A 81 2.67 19.26 -3.84
C GLN A 81 1.83 18.24 -3.07
N GLU A 82 0.55 18.52 -2.86
CA GLU A 82 -0.39 17.63 -2.18
C GLU A 82 -0.65 16.38 -3.02
N TYR A 83 -1.01 16.55 -4.30
CA TYR A 83 -1.18 15.42 -5.24
C TYR A 83 0.10 14.60 -5.44
N PHE A 84 1.28 15.21 -5.34
CA PHE A 84 2.53 14.48 -5.37
C PHE A 84 2.70 13.58 -4.14
N ASN A 85 2.39 14.09 -2.96
CA ASN A 85 2.46 13.32 -1.71
C ASN A 85 1.44 12.16 -1.72
N GLU A 86 0.22 12.42 -2.19
CA GLU A 86 -0.85 11.42 -2.32
C GLU A 86 -0.48 10.32 -3.32
N SER A 87 0.00 10.71 -4.51
CA SER A 87 0.43 9.76 -5.54
C SER A 87 1.61 8.89 -5.06
N ALA A 88 2.57 9.48 -4.34
CA ALA A 88 3.69 8.76 -3.76
C ALA A 88 3.26 7.79 -2.64
N GLY A 89 2.34 8.21 -1.78
CA GLY A 89 1.77 7.37 -0.72
C GLY A 89 1.02 6.16 -1.28
N LEU A 90 0.22 6.36 -2.31
CA LEU A 90 -0.49 5.30 -3.04
C LEU A 90 0.50 4.35 -3.75
N LEU A 91 1.56 4.89 -4.35
CA LEU A 91 2.60 4.06 -4.98
C LEU A 91 3.28 3.14 -3.96
N LEU A 92 3.63 3.66 -2.78
CA LEU A 92 4.24 2.87 -1.71
C LEU A 92 3.30 1.76 -1.23
N CYS A 93 2.01 2.06 -1.08
CA CYS A 93 1.00 1.06 -0.73
C CYS A 93 0.92 -0.05 -1.79
N ALA A 94 0.84 0.33 -3.07
CA ALA A 94 0.76 -0.60 -4.20
C ALA A 94 1.99 -1.51 -4.27
N LEU A 95 3.19 -0.92 -4.20
CA LEU A 95 4.45 -1.65 -4.30
C LEU A 95 4.60 -2.64 -3.14
N TRP A 96 4.40 -2.19 -1.90
CA TRP A 96 4.63 -3.07 -0.76
C TRP A 96 3.59 -4.18 -0.69
N VAL A 97 2.30 -3.87 -0.73
CA VAL A 97 1.24 -4.90 -0.68
C VAL A 97 1.35 -5.85 -1.87
N GLY A 98 1.67 -5.33 -3.07
CA GLY A 98 1.93 -6.15 -4.25
C GLY A 98 3.08 -7.15 -4.06
N THR A 99 4.17 -6.75 -3.37
CA THR A 99 5.27 -7.68 -3.05
C THR A 99 4.84 -8.78 -2.09
N LEU A 100 3.99 -8.47 -1.10
CA LEU A 100 3.45 -9.44 -0.14
C LEU A 100 2.55 -10.47 -0.85
N VAL A 101 1.71 -10.00 -1.78
CA VAL A 101 0.86 -10.85 -2.62
C VAL A 101 1.72 -11.78 -3.49
N ARG A 102 2.73 -11.25 -4.17
CA ARG A 102 3.64 -12.04 -5.02
C ARG A 102 4.37 -13.12 -4.23
N LYS A 103 4.83 -12.81 -3.01
CA LYS A 103 5.46 -13.80 -2.12
C LYS A 103 4.47 -14.88 -1.69
N THR A 104 3.23 -14.51 -1.41
CA THR A 104 2.17 -15.47 -1.04
C THR A 104 1.83 -16.39 -2.22
N LEU A 105 1.74 -15.86 -3.43
CA LEU A 105 1.53 -16.63 -4.66
C LEU A 105 2.64 -17.66 -4.89
N LYS A 106 3.91 -17.24 -4.82
CA LYS A 106 5.05 -18.16 -4.97
C LYS A 106 5.05 -19.28 -3.93
N ALA A 107 4.75 -18.96 -2.67
CA ALA A 107 4.64 -19.97 -1.61
C ALA A 107 3.50 -20.96 -1.86
N ARG A 108 2.38 -20.52 -2.46
CA ARG A 108 1.26 -21.39 -2.84
C ARG A 108 1.61 -22.29 -4.02
N GLN A 109 2.28 -21.78 -5.05
CA GLN A 109 2.69 -22.56 -6.22
C GLN A 109 3.66 -23.69 -5.84
N PHE A 110 4.62 -23.42 -4.94
CA PHE A 110 5.56 -24.44 -4.48
C PHE A 110 4.85 -25.63 -3.82
N MET A 111 3.79 -25.37 -3.04
CA MET A 111 3.00 -26.42 -2.37
C MET A 111 2.28 -27.35 -3.35
N PHE A 112 1.84 -26.85 -4.51
CA PHE A 112 1.19 -27.66 -5.53
C PHE A 112 2.15 -28.53 -6.35
N ILE A 113 3.44 -28.20 -6.40
CA ILE A 113 4.45 -28.96 -7.16
C ILE A 113 5.00 -30.14 -6.34
N THR A 114 4.95 -30.06 -5.01
CA THR A 114 5.49 -31.07 -4.09
C THR A 114 4.44 -32.05 -3.56
N SER A 115 3.22 -32.04 -4.11
CA SER A 115 2.10 -32.92 -3.74
C SER A 115 1.86 -33.94 -4.84
#